data_AF-A0A536H267-F1
#
_entry.id   AF-A0A536H267-F1
#
_cell.length_a   1.000
_cell.length_b   1.000
_cell.length_c   1.000
_cell.angle_alpha   90.00
_cell.angle_beta   90.00
_cell.angle_gamma   90.00
#
_symmetry.space_group_name_H-M   'P 1'
#
loop_
_entity.id
_entity.type
_entity.pdbx_description
1 polymer ?
#
loop_
_entity_poly.entity_id
_entity_poly.type
_entity_poly.pdbx_seq_one_letter_code
_entity_poly.pdbx_strand_id
1 'polypeptide(L)'
;MDSGQAMAVCAYGWGKEFRLYHEYLSIGSKRYRLCDLTEAHTTFRTLLGVPSASLELEFGREKLVLRGIAAIDQVRSIVEYLTSWCQKVDASMMPVVAVPVCLVPGEKAHYSANATLCGERMQETLHTYPAQDHGLLILTSKRIVYLGRKSQIVLDFAHLLHISRLRGAVAFEADHWQKRVIFTLSRPEECAAYVEAILRTHNLKSGETHDVNRNVYVLANDR
;
A
#
# COMPACT_ATOMS: atom_id res chain seq x y z
N MET A 1 -4.00 33.75 -4.11
CA MET A 1 -5.22 33.33 -3.41
C MET A 1 -6.00 32.51 -4.42
N ASP A 2 -5.88 31.19 -4.39
CA ASP A 2 -6.68 30.33 -5.25
C ASP A 2 -7.66 29.60 -4.33
N SER A 3 -8.85 30.16 -4.23
CA SER A 3 -9.95 29.65 -3.41
C SER A 3 -10.65 28.55 -4.20
N GLY A 4 -9.92 27.50 -4.57
CA GLY A 4 -10.52 26.32 -5.19
C GLY A 4 -11.67 25.83 -4.32
N GLN A 5 -12.79 25.44 -4.92
CA GLN A 5 -13.93 24.91 -4.17
C GLN A 5 -13.50 23.64 -3.42
N ALA A 6 -13.80 23.57 -2.12
CA ALA A 6 -13.54 22.36 -1.35
C ALA A 6 -14.38 21.20 -1.90
N MET A 7 -13.74 20.05 -2.12
CA MET A 7 -14.42 18.83 -2.57
C MET A 7 -15.34 18.29 -1.48
N ALA A 8 -14.93 18.42 -0.23
CA ALA A 8 -15.74 18.09 0.93
C ALA A 8 -15.40 18.97 2.13
N VAL A 9 -16.40 19.22 2.96
CA VAL A 9 -16.26 19.92 4.25
C VAL A 9 -16.98 19.07 5.28
N CYS A 10 -16.26 18.68 6.34
CA CYS A 10 -16.82 17.86 7.40
C CYS A 10 -16.50 18.45 8.77
N ALA A 11 -17.52 18.42 9.64
CA ALA A 11 -17.36 18.68 11.06
C ALA A 11 -16.81 17.45 11.78
N TYR A 12 -15.91 17.66 12.73
CA TYR A 12 -15.35 16.64 13.59
C TYR A 12 -15.22 17.18 15.03
N GLY A 13 -15.26 16.26 15.99
CA GLY A 13 -15.23 16.57 17.41
C GLY A 13 -16.35 17.53 17.80
N TRP A 14 -16.00 18.56 18.57
CA TRP A 14 -16.92 19.60 19.03
C TRP A 14 -17.10 20.73 17.99
N GLY A 15 -17.46 20.37 16.76
CA GLY A 15 -17.78 21.33 15.69
C GLY A 15 -16.58 21.97 14.98
N LYS A 16 -15.38 21.39 15.10
CA LYS A 16 -14.23 21.81 14.28
C LYS A 16 -14.44 21.32 12.85
N GLU A 17 -13.93 22.06 11.87
CA GLU A 17 -14.04 21.67 10.46
C GLU A 17 -12.70 21.25 9.88
N PHE A 18 -12.73 20.24 9.03
CA PHE A 18 -11.69 20.01 8.05
C PHE A 18 -12.27 20.14 6.64
N ARG A 19 -11.44 20.63 5.72
CA ARG A 19 -11.82 20.79 4.31
C ARG A 19 -10.85 20.02 3.44
N LEU A 20 -11.39 19.17 2.58
CA LEU A 20 -10.65 18.41 1.59
C LEU A 20 -10.67 19.16 0.27
N TYR A 21 -9.48 19.37 -0.29
CA TYR A 21 -9.26 19.88 -1.63
C TYR A 21 -8.58 18.79 -2.47
N HIS A 22 -8.42 19.05 -3.77
CA HIS A 22 -7.86 18.07 -4.69
C HIS A 22 -6.48 17.57 -4.26
N GLU A 23 -5.60 18.46 -3.78
CA GLU A 23 -4.20 18.12 -3.47
C GLU A 23 -3.82 18.29 -2.00
N TYR A 24 -4.72 18.78 -1.16
CA TYR A 24 -4.44 18.98 0.26
C TYR A 24 -5.70 18.88 1.13
N LEU A 25 -5.50 18.50 2.39
CA LEU A 25 -6.49 18.59 3.46
C LEU A 25 -6.13 19.77 4.36
N SER A 26 -7.12 20.54 4.79
CA SER A 26 -6.91 21.71 5.65
C SER A 26 -7.71 21.63 6.94
N ILE A 27 -7.10 22.08 8.03
CA ILE A 27 -7.69 22.20 9.36
C ILE A 27 -7.23 23.52 9.97
N GLY A 28 -8.15 24.46 10.14
CA GLY A 28 -7.81 25.81 10.56
C GLY A 28 -6.80 26.45 9.59
N SER A 29 -5.65 26.87 10.11
CA SER A 29 -4.54 27.42 9.30
C SER A 29 -3.57 26.35 8.76
N LYS A 30 -3.63 25.11 9.26
CA LYS A 30 -2.70 24.05 8.87
C LYS A 30 -3.18 23.33 7.61
N ARG A 31 -2.25 23.06 6.70
CA ARG A 31 -2.47 22.32 5.45
C ARG A 31 -1.59 21.07 5.45
N TYR A 32 -2.19 19.95 5.05
CA TYR A 32 -1.55 18.65 4.88
C TYR A 32 -1.63 18.30 3.39
N ARG A 33 -0.50 18.16 2.72
CA ARG A 33 -0.49 17.81 1.29
C ARG A 33 -0.82 16.34 1.13
N LEU A 34 -1.70 16.00 0.19
CA LEU A 34 -2.09 14.61 -0.02
C LEU A 34 -0.97 13.77 -0.65
N CYS A 35 0.03 14.39 -1.30
CA CYS A 35 1.23 13.68 -1.76
C CYS A 35 2.10 13.14 -0.61
N ASP A 36 1.96 13.70 0.59
CA ASP A 36 2.70 13.26 1.78
C ASP A 36 1.92 12.18 2.55
N LEU A 37 0.67 11.89 2.15
CA LEU A 37 -0.20 10.93 2.81
C LEU A 37 0.27 9.50 2.55
N THR A 38 0.67 8.79 3.59
CA THR A 38 1.19 7.42 3.52
C THR A 38 0.15 6.39 3.91
N GLU A 39 -0.70 6.70 4.90
CA GLU A 39 -1.74 5.79 5.39
C GLU A 39 -3.03 6.55 5.70
N ALA A 40 -4.17 5.88 5.48
CA ALA A 40 -5.49 6.39 5.82
C ALA A 40 -6.36 5.26 6.37
N HIS A 41 -6.74 5.37 7.64
CA HIS A 41 -7.55 4.39 8.34
C HIS A 41 -8.82 5.03 8.88
N THR A 42 -9.93 4.30 8.79
CA THR A 42 -11.22 4.77 9.30
C THR A 42 -11.86 3.75 10.20
N THR A 43 -12.38 4.22 11.33
CA THR A 43 -13.20 3.41 12.23
C THR A 43 -14.59 4.02 12.32
N PHE A 44 -15.61 3.19 12.15
CA PHE A 44 -17.02 3.56 12.33
C PHE A 44 -17.55 2.94 13.61
N ARG A 45 -18.28 3.72 14.41
CA ARG A 45 -18.88 3.27 15.67
C ARG A 45 -20.14 4.05 15.99
N THR A 46 -20.92 3.57 16.94
CA THR A 46 -22.06 4.29 17.49
C THR A 46 -21.72 4.78 18.89
N LEU A 47 -21.83 6.08 19.15
CA LEU A 47 -21.60 6.69 20.46
C LEU A 47 -22.91 7.30 20.95
N LEU A 48 -23.42 6.83 22.09
CA LEU A 48 -24.70 7.29 22.67
C LEU A 48 -25.86 7.27 21.65
N GLY A 49 -25.92 6.23 20.82
CA GLY A 49 -26.95 6.07 19.78
C GLY A 49 -26.68 6.86 18.48
N VAL A 50 -25.62 7.66 18.42
CA VAL A 50 -25.27 8.47 17.23
C VAL A 50 -24.15 7.81 16.43
N PRO A 51 -24.34 7.56 15.12
CA PRO A 51 -23.26 7.13 14.25
C PRO A 51 -22.11 8.12 14.23
N SER A 52 -20.89 7.61 14.37
CA SER A 52 -19.69 8.42 14.47
C SER A 52 -18.50 7.73 13.80
N ALA A 53 -17.75 8.48 13.00
CA ALA A 53 -16.52 8.04 12.39
C ALA A 53 -15.30 8.69 13.05
N SER A 54 -14.18 7.98 12.95
CA SER A 54 -12.85 8.46 13.29
C SER A 54 -11.92 8.19 12.12
N LEU A 55 -11.24 9.22 11.65
CA LEU A 55 -10.30 9.18 10.53
C LEU A 55 -8.88 9.38 11.09
N GLU A 56 -8.00 8.40 10.87
CA GLU A 56 -6.58 8.47 11.22
C GLU A 56 -5.77 8.53 9.92
N LEU A 57 -5.00 9.60 9.75
CA LEU A 57 -4.20 9.87 8.55
C LEU A 57 -2.73 10.00 8.96
N GLU A 58 -1.84 9.34 8.24
CA GLU A 58 -0.40 9.50 8.40
C GLU A 58 0.17 10.27 7.22
N PHE A 59 0.87 11.37 7.52
CA PHE A 59 1.60 12.18 6.56
C PHE A 59 3.10 12.07 6.87
N GLY A 60 3.73 10.98 6.39
CA GLY A 60 5.13 10.67 6.68
C GLY A 60 5.39 10.41 8.16
N ARG A 61 5.89 11.41 8.91
CA ARG A 61 6.12 11.32 10.36
C ARG A 61 5.03 11.95 11.21
N GLU A 62 4.09 12.67 10.59
CA GLU A 62 3.01 13.34 11.30
C GLU A 62 1.75 12.49 11.26
N LYS A 63 1.14 12.25 12.43
CA LYS A 63 -0.15 11.58 12.54
C LYS A 63 -1.25 12.59 12.83
N LEU A 64 -2.32 12.54 12.03
CA LEU A 64 -3.51 13.36 12.17
C LEU A 64 -4.72 12.48 12.50
N VAL A 65 -5.44 12.81 13.57
CA VAL A 65 -6.60 12.03 14.01
C VAL A 65 -7.83 12.93 14.14
N LEU A 66 -8.86 12.64 13.35
CA LEU A 66 -10.14 13.37 13.31
C LEU A 66 -11.24 12.47 13.85
N ARG A 67 -11.66 12.72 15.09
CA ARG A 67 -12.66 11.89 15.78
C ARG A 67 -14.02 12.59 15.78
N GLY A 68 -15.09 11.82 15.90
CA GLY A 68 -16.41 12.38 16.17
C GLY A 68 -17.08 12.95 14.93
N ILE A 69 -16.88 12.35 13.76
CA ILE A 69 -17.49 12.82 12.51
C ILE A 69 -18.85 12.14 12.34
N ALA A 70 -19.93 12.92 12.30
CA ALA A 70 -21.29 12.38 12.17
C ALA A 70 -21.73 12.13 10.72
N ALA A 71 -21.10 12.81 9.75
CA ALA A 71 -21.43 12.71 8.32
C ALA A 71 -20.85 11.42 7.70
N ILE A 72 -21.44 10.26 8.05
CA ILE A 72 -20.88 8.93 7.72
C ILE A 72 -20.69 8.73 6.21
N ASP A 73 -21.69 9.05 5.40
CA ASP A 73 -21.62 8.82 3.95
C ASP A 73 -20.56 9.70 3.29
N GLN A 74 -20.46 10.96 3.71
CA GLN A 74 -19.43 11.87 3.23
C GLN A 74 -18.02 11.41 3.64
N VAL A 75 -17.86 10.89 4.87
CA VAL A 75 -16.59 10.32 5.32
C VAL A 75 -16.22 9.11 4.47
N ARG A 76 -17.16 8.23 4.12
CA ARG A 76 -16.85 7.07 3.25
C ARG A 76 -16.24 7.53 1.91
N SER A 77 -16.86 8.50 1.24
CA SER A 77 -16.31 9.03 -0.02
C SER A 77 -14.97 9.74 0.16
N ILE A 78 -14.79 10.48 1.26
CA ILE A 78 -13.51 11.11 1.59
C ILE A 78 -12.41 10.06 1.78
N VAL A 79 -12.71 8.98 2.49
CA VAL A 79 -11.75 7.93 2.80
C VAL A 79 -11.35 7.20 1.52
N GLU A 80 -12.31 6.85 0.68
CA GLU A 80 -12.06 6.27 -0.63
C GLU A 80 -11.12 7.16 -1.47
N TYR A 81 -11.40 8.46 -1.50
CA TYR A 81 -10.53 9.44 -2.16
C TYR A 81 -9.12 9.46 -1.55
N LEU A 82 -8.99 9.56 -0.23
CA LEU A 82 -7.70 9.63 0.47
C LEU A 82 -6.89 8.33 0.32
N THR A 83 -7.53 7.17 0.35
CA THR A 83 -6.88 5.88 0.10
C THR A 83 -6.29 5.81 -1.31
N SER A 84 -6.94 6.42 -2.31
CA SER A 84 -6.37 6.53 -3.66
C SER A 84 -5.09 7.38 -3.71
N TRP A 85 -4.89 8.29 -2.75
CA TRP A 85 -3.65 9.07 -2.60
C TRP A 85 -2.56 8.30 -1.85
N CYS A 86 -2.91 7.54 -0.80
CA CYS A 86 -1.95 6.64 -0.13
C CYS A 86 -1.35 5.62 -1.09
N GLN A 87 -2.15 5.23 -2.08
CA GLN A 87 -1.73 4.35 -3.14
C GLN A 87 -0.62 5.00 -4.00
N LYS A 88 -0.51 6.32 -4.13
CA LYS A 88 0.48 7.01 -4.98
C LYS A 88 1.88 7.07 -4.35
N VAL A 89 2.54 5.92 -4.19
CA VAL A 89 4.01 5.93 -4.20
C VAL A 89 4.43 6.18 -5.64
N ASP A 90 4.92 7.39 -5.92
CA ASP A 90 5.49 7.71 -7.23
C ASP A 90 6.87 7.04 -7.35
N ALA A 91 7.06 6.25 -8.41
CA ALA A 91 8.34 5.60 -8.68
C ALA A 91 9.49 6.60 -8.87
N SER A 92 9.19 7.86 -9.16
CA SER A 92 10.18 8.95 -9.22
C SER A 92 10.81 9.26 -7.85
N MET A 93 10.12 8.93 -6.74
CA MET A 93 10.57 9.17 -5.37
C MET A 93 11.15 7.92 -4.69
N MET A 94 11.13 6.77 -5.37
CA MET A 94 11.69 5.53 -4.84
C MET A 94 13.22 5.64 -4.75
N PRO A 95 13.83 5.37 -3.58
CA PRO A 95 15.29 5.42 -3.43
C PRO A 95 15.94 4.40 -4.36
N VAL A 96 17.20 4.64 -4.73
CA VAL A 96 18.05 3.63 -5.36
C VAL A 96 18.94 3.04 -4.29
N VAL A 97 18.86 1.73 -4.09
CA VAL A 97 19.59 1.01 -3.04
C VAL A 97 20.68 0.12 -3.64
N ALA A 98 21.79 -0.02 -2.92
CA ALA A 98 22.83 -0.97 -3.30
C ALA A 98 22.37 -2.41 -3.02
N VAL A 99 22.66 -3.31 -3.94
CA VAL A 99 22.25 -4.72 -3.86
C VAL A 99 23.39 -5.65 -4.30
N PRO A 100 23.46 -6.88 -3.77
CA PRO A 100 24.54 -7.82 -4.08
C PRO A 100 24.35 -8.54 -5.43
N VAL A 101 23.56 -7.99 -6.35
CA VAL A 101 23.28 -8.56 -7.68
C VAL A 101 23.74 -7.62 -8.79
N CYS A 102 24.27 -8.18 -9.86
CA CYS A 102 24.57 -7.42 -11.08
C CYS A 102 23.26 -7.06 -11.78
N LEU A 103 22.94 -5.76 -11.78
CA LEU A 103 21.79 -5.22 -12.49
C LEU A 103 22.12 -5.04 -13.97
N VAL A 104 21.12 -5.24 -14.84
CA VAL A 104 21.30 -4.95 -16.27
C VAL A 104 21.40 -3.43 -16.50
N PRO A 105 22.00 -2.95 -17.60
CA PRO A 105 22.06 -1.52 -17.88
C PRO A 105 20.69 -0.84 -17.79
N GLY A 106 20.61 0.24 -17.00
CA GLY A 106 19.38 1.00 -16.76
C GLY A 106 18.39 0.39 -15.76
N GLU A 107 18.63 -0.82 -15.27
CA GLU A 107 17.88 -1.40 -14.15
C GLU A 107 18.34 -0.77 -12.83
N LYS A 108 17.39 -0.39 -11.98
CA LYS A 108 17.64 0.21 -10.67
C LYS A 108 17.01 -0.64 -9.58
N ALA A 109 17.76 -0.93 -8.51
CA ALA A 109 17.19 -1.56 -7.32
C ALA A 109 16.58 -0.50 -6.42
N HIS A 110 15.37 -0.73 -5.95
CA HIS A 110 14.62 0.22 -5.15
C HIS A 110 14.34 -0.26 -3.73
N TYR A 111 14.26 -1.57 -3.54
CA TYR A 111 14.00 -2.18 -2.25
C TYR A 111 14.95 -3.35 -2.03
N SER A 112 15.41 -3.52 -0.80
CA SER A 112 16.25 -4.63 -0.37
C SER A 112 15.99 -4.92 1.10
N ALA A 113 15.53 -6.12 1.43
CA ALA A 113 15.25 -6.51 2.81
C ALA A 113 15.50 -7.99 3.04
N ASN A 114 15.90 -8.32 4.27
CA ASN A 114 15.95 -9.71 4.71
C ASN A 114 14.54 -10.31 4.66
N ALA A 115 14.42 -11.48 4.04
CA ALA A 115 13.17 -12.15 3.80
C ALA A 115 13.27 -13.63 4.13
N THR A 116 12.18 -14.19 4.64
CA THR A 116 12.03 -15.64 4.79
C THR A 116 11.03 -16.12 3.77
N LEU A 117 11.47 -16.99 2.86
CA LEU A 117 10.60 -17.73 1.96
C LEU A 117 9.83 -18.76 2.78
N CYS A 118 8.52 -18.77 2.59
CA CYS A 118 7.60 -19.49 3.44
C CYS A 118 6.73 -20.48 2.65
N GLY A 119 6.36 -21.58 3.33
CA GLY A 119 5.29 -22.44 2.87
C GLY A 119 3.90 -21.89 3.21
N GLU A 120 2.87 -22.51 2.63
CA GLU A 120 1.48 -22.23 2.97
C GLU A 120 1.16 -22.58 4.43
N ARG A 121 0.21 -21.85 5.02
CA ARG A 121 -0.36 -22.25 6.31
C ARG A 121 -1.30 -23.43 6.10
N MET A 122 -1.02 -24.54 6.78
CA MET A 122 -1.88 -25.72 6.73
C MET A 122 -3.06 -25.65 7.71
N GLN A 123 -3.02 -24.78 8.73
CA GLN A 123 -4.08 -24.59 9.72
C GLN A 123 -4.18 -23.12 10.15
N GLU A 124 -5.40 -22.62 10.31
CA GLU A 124 -5.72 -21.23 10.69
C GLU A 124 -5.21 -20.83 12.09
N THR A 125 -4.95 -21.82 12.95
CA THR A 125 -4.47 -21.63 14.33
C THR A 125 -2.99 -21.26 14.41
N LEU A 126 -2.22 -21.41 13.33
CA LEU A 126 -0.80 -21.06 13.31
C LEU A 126 -0.61 -19.57 13.01
N HIS A 127 -0.07 -18.84 13.99
CA HIS A 127 0.22 -17.41 13.86
C HIS A 127 1.41 -17.09 12.92
N THR A 128 2.15 -18.10 12.46
CA THR A 128 3.42 -17.94 11.73
C THR A 128 3.47 -18.84 10.50
N TYR A 129 4.05 -18.35 9.41
CA TYR A 129 4.28 -19.15 8.22
C TYR A 129 5.51 -20.05 8.39
N PRO A 130 5.47 -21.32 7.96
CA PRO A 130 6.62 -22.22 8.08
C PRO A 130 7.76 -21.76 7.17
N ALA A 131 8.92 -21.48 7.76
CA ALA A 131 10.11 -21.06 7.03
C ALA A 131 10.67 -22.21 6.16
N GLN A 132 10.94 -21.92 4.90
CA GLN A 132 11.54 -22.86 3.94
C GLN A 132 12.99 -22.46 3.60
N ASP A 133 13.21 -21.16 3.41
CA ASP A 133 14.50 -20.58 3.10
C ASP A 133 14.62 -19.16 3.69
N HIS A 134 15.84 -18.70 3.93
CA HIS A 134 16.13 -17.36 4.42
C HIS A 134 17.11 -16.68 3.46
N GLY A 135 16.86 -15.40 3.19
CA GLY A 135 17.60 -14.71 2.15
C GLY A 135 17.32 -13.23 2.10
N LEU A 136 17.64 -12.65 0.95
CA LEU A 136 17.41 -11.24 0.63
C LEU A 136 16.37 -11.13 -0.47
N LEU A 137 15.31 -10.37 -0.23
CA LEU A 137 14.34 -9.98 -1.27
C LEU A 137 14.70 -8.59 -1.78
N ILE A 138 14.80 -8.48 -3.10
CA ILE A 138 15.18 -7.28 -3.83
C ILE A 138 14.08 -6.97 -4.83
N LEU A 139 13.64 -5.71 -4.87
CA LEU A 139 12.75 -5.22 -5.92
C LEU A 139 13.53 -4.24 -6.79
N THR A 140 13.57 -4.50 -8.10
CA THR A 140 14.18 -3.62 -9.09
C THR A 140 13.12 -2.91 -9.91
N SER A 141 13.52 -2.04 -10.83
CA SER A 141 12.60 -1.44 -11.79
C SER A 141 12.05 -2.44 -12.83
N LYS A 142 12.55 -3.68 -12.87
CA LYS A 142 12.18 -4.69 -13.88
C LYS A 142 11.66 -6.00 -13.30
N ARG A 143 12.12 -6.39 -12.10
CA ARG A 143 11.88 -7.72 -11.56
C ARG A 143 11.98 -7.79 -10.04
N ILE A 144 11.40 -8.83 -9.50
CA ILE A 144 11.57 -9.30 -8.14
C ILE A 144 12.71 -10.32 -8.15
N VAL A 145 13.69 -10.15 -7.26
CA VAL A 145 14.81 -11.08 -7.09
C VAL A 145 14.86 -11.51 -5.63
N TYR A 146 14.78 -12.81 -5.38
CA TYR A 146 15.06 -13.40 -4.08
C TYR A 146 16.37 -14.20 -4.16
N LEU A 147 17.28 -13.88 -3.26
CA LEU A 147 18.53 -14.61 -3.05
C LEU A 147 18.48 -15.32 -1.70
N GLY A 148 17.98 -16.56 -1.72
CA GLY A 148 17.95 -17.45 -0.58
C GLY A 148 19.24 -18.24 -0.41
N ARG A 149 19.36 -18.93 0.74
CA ARG A 149 20.47 -19.84 1.01
C ARG A 149 20.35 -21.14 0.22
N LYS A 150 19.12 -21.58 -0.05
CA LYS A 150 18.80 -22.85 -0.74
C LYS A 150 18.24 -22.64 -2.14
N SER A 151 17.65 -21.48 -2.39
CA SER A 151 16.91 -21.19 -3.61
C SER A 151 17.14 -19.76 -4.07
N GLN A 152 16.99 -19.54 -5.37
CA GLN A 152 16.95 -18.21 -5.97
C GLN A 152 15.67 -18.10 -6.78
N ILE A 153 15.02 -16.95 -6.70
CA ILE A 153 13.81 -16.66 -7.48
C ILE A 153 14.04 -15.38 -8.24
N VAL A 154 13.74 -15.38 -9.53
CA VAL A 154 13.73 -14.19 -10.37
C VAL A 154 12.38 -14.16 -11.07
N LEU A 155 11.61 -13.10 -10.83
CA LEU A 155 10.28 -12.92 -11.40
C LEU A 155 10.20 -11.53 -12.05
N ASP A 156 10.13 -11.49 -13.37
CA ASP A 156 9.86 -10.23 -14.07
C ASP A 156 8.43 -9.76 -13.78
N PHE A 157 8.25 -8.44 -13.66
CA PHE A 157 6.93 -7.88 -13.35
C PHE A 157 5.87 -8.18 -14.43
N ALA A 158 6.30 -8.47 -15.67
CA ALA A 158 5.40 -8.89 -16.75
C ALA A 158 4.69 -10.22 -16.47
N HIS A 159 5.29 -11.08 -15.64
CA HIS A 159 4.73 -12.39 -15.27
C HIS A 159 4.03 -12.37 -13.91
N LEU A 160 4.11 -11.26 -13.17
CA LEU A 160 3.44 -11.10 -11.89
C LEU A 160 1.94 -10.88 -12.13
N LEU A 161 1.12 -11.85 -11.74
CA LEU A 161 -0.33 -11.77 -11.85
C LEU A 161 -0.95 -11.01 -10.68
N HIS A 162 -0.49 -11.30 -9.46
CA HIS A 162 -1.10 -10.73 -8.27
C HIS A 162 -0.09 -10.61 -7.11
N ILE A 163 -0.31 -9.59 -6.28
CA ILE A 163 0.33 -9.38 -4.99
C ILE A 163 -0.73 -9.34 -3.91
N SER A 164 -0.59 -10.21 -2.91
CA SER A 164 -1.47 -10.29 -1.75
C SER A 164 -0.74 -9.85 -0.48
N ARG A 165 -1.37 -8.94 0.27
CA ARG A 165 -0.91 -8.52 1.59
C ARG A 165 -1.47 -9.48 2.62
N LEU A 166 -0.60 -10.16 3.34
CA LEU A 166 -0.98 -11.14 4.36
C LEU A 166 -0.51 -10.66 5.73
N ARG A 167 -1.08 -11.21 6.81
CA ARG A 167 -0.66 -10.85 8.18
C ARG A 167 0.83 -11.19 8.40
N GLY A 168 1.66 -10.15 8.37
CA GLY A 168 3.12 -10.26 8.54
C GLY A 168 3.87 -10.77 7.31
N ALA A 169 3.24 -10.84 6.13
CA ALA A 169 3.84 -11.41 4.93
C ALA A 169 3.31 -10.75 3.65
N VAL A 170 4.03 -10.97 2.55
CA VAL A 170 3.58 -10.67 1.18
C VAL A 170 3.56 -11.97 0.39
N ALA A 171 2.56 -12.15 -0.46
CA ALA A 171 2.50 -13.27 -1.39
C ALA A 171 2.48 -12.77 -2.84
N PHE A 172 3.23 -13.45 -3.69
CA PHE A 172 3.31 -13.18 -5.11
C PHE A 172 2.76 -14.37 -5.89
N GLU A 173 1.93 -14.09 -6.88
CA GLU A 173 1.41 -15.06 -7.83
C GLU A 173 1.89 -14.71 -9.23
N ALA A 174 2.37 -15.71 -9.95
CA ALA A 174 2.89 -15.55 -11.30
C ALA A 174 2.24 -16.58 -12.24
N ASP A 175 2.16 -16.24 -13.53
CA ASP A 175 1.54 -17.07 -14.56
C ASP A 175 2.13 -18.48 -14.70
N HIS A 176 3.42 -18.62 -14.42
CA HIS A 176 4.18 -19.86 -14.50
C HIS A 176 4.34 -20.57 -13.14
N TRP A 177 3.71 -20.06 -12.07
CA TRP A 177 3.76 -20.70 -10.75
C TRP A 177 2.46 -21.46 -10.47
N GLN A 178 2.61 -22.71 -9.99
CA GLN A 178 1.46 -23.53 -9.58
C GLN A 178 0.80 -23.06 -8.28
N LYS A 179 1.51 -22.26 -7.49
CA LYS A 179 1.06 -21.73 -6.20
C LYS A 179 1.73 -20.38 -5.93
N ARG A 180 1.09 -19.56 -5.12
CA ARG A 180 1.68 -18.31 -4.62
C ARG A 180 2.98 -18.58 -3.85
N VAL A 181 3.90 -17.65 -3.94
CA VAL A 181 5.16 -17.64 -3.20
C VAL A 181 5.06 -16.60 -2.10
N ILE A 182 5.29 -17.03 -0.85
CA ILE A 182 5.06 -16.21 0.34
C ILE A 182 6.40 -15.80 0.96
N PHE A 183 6.53 -14.53 1.32
CA PHE A 183 7.67 -13.99 2.05
C PHE A 183 7.22 -13.31 3.34
N THR A 184 7.82 -13.67 4.47
CA THR A 184 7.74 -12.85 5.68
C THR A 184 8.90 -11.84 5.70
N LEU A 185 8.58 -10.62 6.12
CA LEU A 185 9.45 -9.43 6.09
C LEU A 185 9.22 -8.62 7.37
N SER A 186 10.18 -7.75 7.74
CA SER A 186 9.97 -6.81 8.85
C SER A 186 8.91 -5.75 8.53
N ARG A 187 8.80 -5.35 7.25
CA ARG A 187 7.86 -4.34 6.75
C ARG A 187 7.18 -4.83 5.46
N PRO A 188 6.23 -5.77 5.54
CA PRO A 188 5.57 -6.34 4.36
C PRO A 188 4.74 -5.30 3.58
N GLU A 189 4.12 -4.35 4.27
CA GLU A 189 3.34 -3.27 3.65
C GLU A 189 4.20 -2.34 2.80
N GLU A 190 5.41 -2.02 3.26
CA GLU A 190 6.38 -1.24 2.48
C GLU A 190 6.78 -2.00 1.20
N CYS A 191 7.06 -3.30 1.31
CA CYS A 191 7.37 -4.13 0.15
C CYS A 191 6.22 -4.12 -0.88
N ALA A 192 4.98 -4.28 -0.42
CA ALA A 192 3.81 -4.24 -1.28
C ALA A 192 3.64 -2.88 -1.97
N ALA A 193 3.81 -1.78 -1.24
CA ALA A 193 3.74 -0.43 -1.80
C ALA A 193 4.80 -0.18 -2.89
N TYR A 194 6.02 -0.71 -2.71
CA TYR A 194 7.08 -0.61 -3.72
C TYR A 194 6.73 -1.39 -5.00
N VAL A 195 6.19 -2.61 -4.88
CA VAL A 195 5.76 -3.40 -6.04
C VAL A 195 4.64 -2.67 -6.79
N GLU A 196 3.65 -2.15 -6.08
CA GLU A 196 2.55 -1.38 -6.67
C GLU A 196 3.03 -0.14 -7.43
N ALA A 197 4.00 0.60 -6.88
CA ALA A 197 4.61 1.76 -7.53
C ALA A 197 5.34 1.39 -8.83
N ILE A 198 6.10 0.28 -8.80
CA ILE A 198 6.83 -0.22 -9.98
C ILE A 198 5.84 -0.64 -11.08
N LEU A 199 4.80 -1.40 -10.73
CA LEU A 199 3.78 -1.86 -11.68
C LEU A 199 3.05 -0.70 -12.38
N ARG A 200 2.71 0.36 -11.65
CA ARG A 200 2.09 1.54 -12.26
C ARG A 200 2.98 2.21 -13.29
N THR A 201 4.28 2.22 -13.05
CA THR A 201 5.26 2.79 -13.99
C THR A 201 5.35 1.97 -15.27
N HIS A 202 5.21 0.65 -15.19
CA HIS A 202 5.14 -0.23 -16.37
C HIS A 202 3.88 0.03 -17.18
N ASN A 203 2.71 0.09 -16.53
CA ASN A 203 1.43 0.34 -17.21
C ASN A 203 1.37 1.73 -17.90
N LEU A 204 2.00 2.74 -17.31
CA LEU A 204 2.10 4.07 -17.93
C LEU A 204 3.00 4.09 -19.18
N LYS A 205 3.98 3.18 -19.26
CA LYS A 205 4.91 3.08 -20.40
C LYS A 205 4.39 2.20 -21.52
N SER A 206 3.52 1.22 -21.24
CA SER A 206 2.97 0.33 -22.26
C SER A 206 1.86 0.97 -23.10
N GLY A 207 1.28 2.11 -22.69
CA GLY A 207 0.23 2.78 -23.45
C GLY A 207 -1.08 1.97 -23.57
N GLU A 208 -1.17 0.84 -22.88
CA GLU A 208 -2.34 -0.03 -22.89
C GLU A 208 -3.32 0.42 -21.81
N THR A 209 -4.41 1.04 -22.25
CA THR A 209 -5.65 1.19 -21.48
C THR A 209 -6.35 -0.16 -21.43
N HIS A 210 -5.75 -1.14 -20.76
CA HIS A 210 -6.49 -2.31 -20.31
C HIS A 210 -7.24 -1.90 -19.04
N ASP A 211 -8.55 -1.79 -19.17
CA ASP A 211 -9.56 -1.61 -18.13
C ASP A 211 -9.11 -2.27 -16.80
N VAL A 212 -8.53 -1.45 -15.91
CA VAL A 212 -7.86 -1.88 -14.67
C VAL A 212 -8.94 -2.12 -13.61
N ASN A 213 -9.82 -3.07 -13.87
CA ASN A 213 -10.82 -3.55 -12.91
C ASN A 213 -10.63 -5.04 -12.58
N ARG A 214 -9.45 -5.62 -12.90
CA ARG A 214 -9.10 -7.01 -12.56
C ARG A 214 -8.11 -7.18 -11.41
N ASN A 215 -7.60 -6.11 -10.82
CA ASN A 215 -7.05 -6.20 -9.46
C ASN A 215 -8.21 -6.23 -8.47
N VAL A 216 -8.91 -7.35 -8.43
CA VAL A 216 -9.85 -7.66 -7.35
C VAL A 216 -9.00 -7.74 -6.09
N TYR A 217 -8.96 -6.64 -5.35
CA TYR A 217 -8.51 -6.63 -3.97
C TYR A 217 -9.46 -7.52 -3.17
N VAL A 218 -9.14 -8.81 -3.06
CA VAL A 218 -9.74 -9.64 -2.02
C VAL A 218 -9.07 -9.20 -0.73
N LEU A 219 -9.63 -8.16 -0.10
CA LEU A 219 -9.57 -8.07 1.35
C LEU A 219 -10.23 -9.36 1.85
N ALA A 220 -9.40 -10.33 2.22
CA ALA A 220 -9.85 -11.48 2.97
C ALA A 220 -10.41 -10.94 4.30
N ASN A 221 -11.72 -10.67 4.29
CA ASN A 221 -12.51 -10.58 5.51
C ASN A 221 -12.64 -12.01 6.02
N ASP A 222 -11.67 -12.43 6.84
CA ASP A 222 -11.83 -13.60 7.67
C ASP A 222 -12.90 -13.28 8.73
N ARG A 223 -14.03 -13.99 8.65
CA ARG A 223 -15.03 -14.08 9.73
C ARG A 223 -14.64 -15.19 10.70
#